data_AF-A0A2H0IZ74-F1
#
_entry.id   AF-A0A2H0IZ74-F1
#
_cell.length_a   1.000
_cell.length_b   1.000
_cell.length_c   1.000
_cell.angle_alpha   90.00
_cell.angle_beta   90.00
_cell.angle_gamma   90.00
#
_symmetry.space_group_name_H-M   'P 1'
#
loop_
_entity.id
_entity.type
_entity.pdbx_description
1 polymer ?
#
loop_
_entity_poly.entity_id
_entity_poly.type
_entity_poly.pdbx_seq_one_letter_code
_entity_poly.pdbx_strand_id
1 'polypeptide(L)'
;MSIKLHPSFKTLGLAAALAFVGMAHASDPVTDLMQAANGPYRMALYKTNSKVQAEAQQALTQAQQAWSKLSTQFAAKPAAPYDRDPAFAASVAEVAKIYEQAQKEVAAGQLSTAHNTLERVRDVMADMRLRNNVVVFSDHMNAYHSQMEVVLIHGADTLAKPKGMLLLTAQTGALSYLAKQLGTQAPASLKQNAEFGGLLKAVEQSVGNVEAALLNQDAAAVKEAIGKLKGPYSKLFAKFG
;
A
#
# COMPACT_ATOMS: atom_id res chain seq x y z
N MET A 1 -54.87 -14.54 -59.41
CA MET A 1 -53.78 -13.74 -58.80
C MET A 1 -53.86 -13.97 -57.30
N SER A 2 -53.06 -14.88 -56.73
CA SER A 2 -51.77 -14.60 -56.07
C SER A 2 -51.89 -13.37 -55.16
N ILE A 3 -51.79 -13.47 -53.82
CA ILE A 3 -50.51 -13.62 -53.08
C ILE A 3 -50.78 -14.09 -51.64
N LYS A 4 -49.88 -14.94 -51.12
CA LYS A 4 -49.74 -15.40 -49.73
C LYS A 4 -49.23 -14.29 -48.80
N LEU A 5 -49.49 -14.36 -47.48
CA LEU A 5 -48.50 -14.46 -46.39
C LEU A 5 -49.09 -14.04 -45.03
N HIS A 6 -49.08 -14.97 -44.07
CA HIS A 6 -49.04 -14.65 -42.63
C HIS A 6 -47.64 -14.13 -42.25
N PRO A 7 -47.52 -13.43 -41.11
CA PRO A 7 -46.69 -14.05 -40.07
C PRO A 7 -47.26 -13.95 -38.65
N SER A 8 -47.03 -15.06 -37.95
CA SER A 8 -47.17 -15.26 -36.51
C SER A 8 -46.13 -14.42 -35.75
N PHE A 9 -46.56 -13.62 -34.78
CA PHE A 9 -45.65 -12.95 -33.86
C PHE A 9 -45.09 -13.97 -32.85
N LYS A 10 -43.86 -14.40 -33.07
CA LYS A 10 -43.05 -15.06 -32.03
C LYS A 10 -42.33 -13.98 -31.23
N THR A 11 -42.72 -13.80 -29.98
CA THR A 11 -41.97 -13.02 -28.98
C THR A 11 -40.64 -13.72 -28.69
N LEU A 12 -39.53 -13.16 -29.20
CA LEU A 12 -38.19 -13.48 -28.71
C LEU A 12 -37.94 -12.70 -27.42
N GLY A 13 -37.88 -13.39 -26.29
CA GLY A 13 -37.34 -12.84 -25.06
C GLY A 13 -35.82 -12.73 -25.17
N LEU A 14 -35.29 -11.51 -25.20
CA LEU A 14 -33.86 -11.25 -25.12
C LEU A 14 -33.44 -11.27 -23.65
N ALA A 15 -32.96 -12.42 -23.16
CA ALA A 15 -32.33 -12.52 -21.85
C ALA A 15 -30.92 -11.91 -21.94
N ALA A 16 -30.77 -10.68 -21.46
CA ALA A 16 -29.46 -10.06 -21.27
C ALA A 16 -28.78 -10.74 -20.07
N ALA A 17 -27.95 -11.74 -20.34
CA ALA A 17 -27.01 -12.27 -19.35
C ALA A 17 -25.94 -11.20 -19.12
N LEU A 18 -26.12 -10.38 -18.07
CA LEU A 18 -25.06 -9.61 -17.46
C LEU A 18 -24.05 -10.60 -16.88
N ALA A 19 -23.08 -10.99 -17.71
CA ALA A 19 -21.87 -11.60 -17.22
C ALA A 19 -21.18 -10.54 -16.33
N PHE A 20 -21.34 -10.68 -15.02
CA PHE A 20 -20.37 -10.18 -14.07
C PHE A 20 -19.07 -10.94 -14.36
N VAL A 21 -18.32 -10.46 -15.35
CA VAL A 21 -16.91 -10.74 -15.44
C VAL A 21 -16.34 -10.19 -14.15
N GLY A 22 -16.14 -11.06 -13.17
CA GLY A 22 -15.30 -10.73 -12.04
C GLY A 22 -14.03 -10.14 -12.63
N MET A 23 -13.69 -8.91 -12.26
CA MET A 23 -12.43 -8.29 -12.65
C MET A 23 -11.30 -9.14 -12.08
N ALA A 24 -10.96 -10.21 -12.80
CA ALA A 24 -9.63 -10.76 -12.74
C ALA A 24 -8.75 -9.61 -13.23
N HIS A 25 -8.16 -8.87 -12.30
CA HIS A 25 -7.07 -7.98 -12.61
C HIS A 25 -5.97 -8.87 -13.21
N ALA A 26 -5.96 -8.99 -14.54
CA ALA A 26 -4.77 -9.46 -15.23
C ALA A 26 -3.69 -8.45 -14.85
N SER A 27 -2.79 -8.85 -13.96
CA SER A 27 -1.66 -8.01 -13.65
C SER A 27 -0.82 -7.89 -14.90
N ASP A 28 -0.48 -6.65 -15.24
CA ASP A 28 0.43 -6.37 -16.33
C ASP A 28 1.88 -6.68 -15.90
N PRO A 29 2.79 -6.96 -16.86
CA PRO A 29 4.13 -7.42 -16.52
C PRO A 29 4.99 -6.36 -15.80
N VAL A 30 4.67 -5.07 -15.94
CA VAL A 30 5.34 -4.00 -15.19
C VAL A 30 4.91 -4.06 -13.72
N THR A 31 3.61 -4.14 -13.47
CA THR A 31 3.04 -4.28 -12.11
C THR A 31 3.53 -5.56 -11.43
N ASP A 32 3.63 -6.67 -12.16
CA ASP A 32 4.20 -7.93 -11.63
C ASP A 32 5.63 -7.76 -11.12
N LEU A 33 6.49 -7.11 -11.91
CA LEU A 33 7.88 -6.87 -11.49
C LEU A 33 7.97 -5.88 -10.33
N MET A 34 7.12 -4.86 -10.28
CA MET A 34 7.03 -3.97 -9.11
C MET A 34 6.60 -4.73 -7.85
N GLN A 35 5.58 -5.60 -7.94
CA GLN A 35 5.13 -6.42 -6.82
C GLN A 35 6.22 -7.41 -6.37
N ALA A 36 6.91 -8.04 -7.32
CA ALA A 36 8.04 -8.94 -7.03
C ALA A 36 9.19 -8.20 -6.31
N ALA A 37 9.41 -6.92 -6.61
CA ALA A 37 10.40 -6.09 -5.92
C ALA A 37 9.95 -5.64 -4.52
N ASN A 38 8.65 -5.66 -4.21
CA ASN A 38 8.13 -5.20 -2.92
C ASN A 38 8.62 -6.06 -1.73
N GLY A 39 8.76 -7.38 -1.92
CA GLY A 39 9.30 -8.28 -0.89
C GLY A 39 10.71 -7.88 -0.43
N PRO A 40 11.70 -7.86 -1.33
CA PRO A 40 13.07 -7.39 -1.05
C PRO A 40 13.13 -5.96 -0.50
N TYR A 41 12.33 -5.04 -1.04
CA TYR A 41 12.21 -3.66 -0.54
C TYR A 41 11.81 -3.61 0.94
N ARG A 42 10.73 -4.30 1.33
CA ARG A 42 10.26 -4.35 2.73
C ARG A 42 11.32 -4.92 3.66
N MET A 43 12.06 -5.93 3.21
CA MET A 43 13.17 -6.48 3.99
C MET A 43 14.30 -5.47 4.19
N ALA A 44 14.64 -4.67 3.19
CA ALA A 44 15.62 -3.58 3.33
C ALA A 44 15.15 -2.52 4.34
N LEU A 45 13.88 -2.11 4.29
CA LEU A 45 13.29 -1.21 5.30
C LEU A 45 13.36 -1.80 6.72
N TYR A 46 12.98 -3.07 6.86
CA TYR A 46 12.99 -3.74 8.16
C TYR A 46 14.41 -3.84 8.74
N LYS A 47 15.39 -4.22 7.91
CA LYS A 47 16.79 -4.39 8.35
C LYS A 47 17.52 -3.08 8.63
N THR A 48 17.21 -2.01 7.90
CA THR A 48 17.71 -0.66 8.24
C THR A 48 17.17 -0.17 9.58
N ASN A 49 16.00 -0.66 10.02
CA ASN A 49 15.47 -0.39 11.35
C ASN A 49 16.04 -1.32 12.46
N SER A 50 16.61 -2.49 12.11
CA SER A 50 17.09 -3.49 13.08
C SER A 50 18.51 -3.25 13.60
N LYS A 51 19.15 -2.13 13.25
CA LYS A 51 20.50 -1.70 13.68
C LYS A 51 21.67 -2.64 13.34
N VAL A 52 21.47 -3.64 12.46
CA VAL A 52 22.54 -4.56 12.01
C VAL A 52 22.98 -4.18 10.60
N GLN A 53 24.14 -3.52 10.48
CA GLN A 53 24.60 -2.93 9.23
C GLN A 53 24.82 -3.96 8.10
N ALA A 54 25.45 -5.10 8.40
CA ALA A 54 25.72 -6.14 7.41
C ALA A 54 24.43 -6.76 6.83
N GLU A 55 23.40 -6.93 7.66
CA GLU A 55 22.11 -7.44 7.19
C GLU A 55 21.35 -6.39 6.35
N ALA A 56 21.41 -5.12 6.76
CA ALA A 56 20.84 -4.02 5.98
C ALA A 56 21.51 -3.90 4.60
N GLN A 57 22.84 -4.05 4.55
CA GLN A 57 23.63 -4.05 3.33
C GLN A 57 23.19 -5.15 2.36
N GLN A 58 23.08 -6.38 2.85
CA GLN A 58 22.65 -7.52 2.04
C GLN A 58 21.20 -7.35 1.54
N ALA A 59 20.30 -6.90 2.40
CA ALA A 59 18.89 -6.68 2.04
C ALA A 59 18.74 -5.57 0.98
N LEU A 60 19.51 -4.47 1.08
CA LEU A 60 19.55 -3.42 0.07
C LEU A 60 20.03 -3.92 -1.29
N THR A 61 21.07 -4.75 -1.29
CA THR A 61 21.59 -5.36 -2.54
C THR A 61 20.51 -6.22 -3.21
N GLN A 62 19.76 -7.01 -2.44
CA GLN A 62 18.65 -7.81 -2.97
C GLN A 62 17.51 -6.94 -3.51
N ALA A 63 17.18 -5.84 -2.83
CA ALA A 63 16.16 -4.90 -3.29
C ALA A 63 16.55 -4.22 -4.61
N GLN A 64 17.81 -3.78 -4.73
CA GLN A 64 18.37 -3.23 -5.96
C GLN A 64 18.32 -4.23 -7.12
N GLN A 65 18.72 -5.48 -6.88
CA GLN A 65 18.69 -6.54 -7.89
C GLN A 65 17.27 -6.89 -8.34
N ALA A 66 16.30 -6.86 -7.43
CA ALA A 66 14.91 -7.07 -7.78
C ALA A 66 14.38 -5.92 -8.66
N TRP A 67 14.70 -4.68 -8.29
CA TRP A 67 14.31 -3.50 -9.05
C TRP A 67 14.98 -3.41 -10.43
N SER A 68 16.25 -3.83 -10.55
CA SER A 68 16.98 -3.76 -11.82
C SER A 68 16.32 -4.57 -12.93
N LYS A 69 15.57 -5.64 -12.60
CA LYS A 69 14.78 -6.40 -13.58
C LYS A 69 13.74 -5.52 -14.28
N LEU A 70 13.02 -4.70 -13.51
CA LEU A 70 12.06 -3.74 -14.07
C LEU A 70 12.77 -2.72 -14.95
N SER A 71 13.87 -2.16 -14.45
CA SER A 71 14.65 -1.15 -15.17
C SER A 71 15.16 -1.67 -16.52
N THR A 72 15.78 -2.85 -16.53
CA THR A 72 16.32 -3.47 -17.75
C THR A 72 15.23 -3.83 -18.76
N GLN A 73 14.09 -4.34 -18.30
CA GLN A 73 13.06 -4.85 -19.21
C GLN A 73 12.14 -3.75 -19.76
N PHE A 74 11.80 -2.75 -18.94
CA PHE A 74 10.69 -1.84 -19.25
C PHE A 74 11.03 -0.35 -19.21
N ALA A 75 12.19 0.08 -18.69
CA ALA A 75 12.47 1.52 -18.58
C ALA A 75 12.47 2.24 -19.94
N ALA A 76 13.07 1.63 -20.97
CA ALA A 76 13.15 2.23 -22.31
C ALA A 76 11.86 2.07 -23.12
N LYS A 77 11.08 1.02 -22.84
CA LYS A 77 9.83 0.70 -23.53
C LYS A 77 8.84 0.09 -22.53
N PRO A 78 8.10 0.92 -21.78
CA PRO A 78 7.10 0.44 -20.86
C PRO A 78 6.01 -0.35 -21.58
N ALA A 79 5.48 -1.38 -20.92
CA ALA A 79 4.27 -2.06 -21.37
C ALA A 79 3.03 -1.33 -20.84
N ALA A 80 1.89 -1.52 -21.51
CA ALA A 80 0.61 -1.06 -20.98
C ALA A 80 0.35 -1.64 -19.57
N PRO A 81 -0.26 -0.88 -18.65
CA PRO A 81 -0.85 0.46 -18.86
C PRO A 81 0.14 1.63 -18.77
N TYR A 82 1.43 1.37 -18.55
CA TYR A 82 2.46 2.40 -18.33
C TYR A 82 3.08 2.96 -19.62
N ASP A 83 2.73 2.40 -20.79
CA ASP A 83 3.27 2.74 -22.11
C ASP A 83 3.03 4.20 -22.53
N ARG A 84 2.12 4.89 -21.82
CA ARG A 84 1.73 6.29 -22.07
C ARG A 84 2.17 7.26 -20.97
N ASP A 85 2.83 6.79 -19.92
CA ASP A 85 3.32 7.66 -18.84
C ASP A 85 4.68 8.26 -19.23
N PRO A 86 4.75 9.56 -19.55
CA PRO A 86 6.01 10.21 -19.94
C PRO A 86 7.02 10.27 -18.79
N ALA A 87 6.57 10.14 -17.53
CA ALA A 87 7.42 10.13 -16.35
C ALA A 87 7.86 8.73 -15.92
N PHE A 88 7.44 7.66 -16.61
CA PHE A 88 7.73 6.28 -16.21
C PHE A 88 9.23 6.01 -16.09
N ALA A 89 10.00 6.26 -17.16
CA ALA A 89 11.44 6.00 -17.18
C ALA A 89 12.18 6.80 -16.10
N ALA A 90 11.79 8.06 -15.89
CA ALA A 90 12.36 8.92 -14.85
C ALA A 90 12.06 8.38 -13.45
N SER A 91 10.85 7.89 -13.21
CA SER A 91 10.45 7.28 -11.93
C SER A 91 11.23 5.99 -11.66
N VAL A 92 11.44 5.17 -12.70
CA VAL A 92 12.26 3.95 -12.60
C VAL A 92 13.70 4.28 -12.22
N ALA A 93 14.28 5.31 -12.83
CA ALA A 93 15.62 5.78 -12.51
C ALA A 93 15.70 6.41 -11.11
N GLU A 94 14.66 7.11 -10.64
CA GLU A 94 14.65 7.70 -9.30
C GLU A 94 14.69 6.63 -8.21
N VAL A 95 13.93 5.54 -8.34
CA VAL A 95 14.02 4.43 -7.38
C VAL A 95 15.43 3.84 -7.32
N ALA A 96 16.11 3.71 -8.47
CA ALA A 96 17.51 3.26 -8.48
C ALA A 96 18.43 4.21 -7.71
N LYS A 97 18.30 5.53 -7.92
CA LYS A 97 19.06 6.55 -7.17
C LYS A 97 18.77 6.52 -5.67
N ILE A 98 17.52 6.31 -5.26
CA ILE A 98 17.14 6.17 -3.85
C ILE A 98 17.88 4.98 -3.23
N TYR A 99 17.90 3.84 -3.91
CA TYR A 99 18.66 2.69 -3.42
C TYR A 99 20.16 2.96 -3.37
N GLU A 100 20.76 3.61 -4.36
CA GLU A 100 22.18 3.98 -4.34
C GLU A 100 22.51 4.91 -3.16
N GLN A 101 21.62 5.85 -2.85
CA GLN A 101 21.77 6.75 -1.72
C GLN A 101 21.67 6.00 -0.38
N ALA A 102 20.62 5.19 -0.19
CA ALA A 102 20.47 4.35 0.99
C ALA A 102 21.67 3.42 1.18
N GLN A 103 22.26 2.96 0.08
CA GLN A 103 23.45 2.11 0.08
C GLN A 103 24.69 2.83 0.64
N LYS A 104 24.88 4.12 0.29
CA LYS A 104 25.95 4.96 0.87
C LYS A 104 25.71 5.21 2.36
N GLU A 105 24.47 5.45 2.75
CA GLU A 105 24.08 5.71 4.14
C GLU A 105 24.29 4.47 5.01
N VAL A 106 23.91 3.27 4.54
CA VAL A 106 24.20 2.02 5.26
C VAL A 106 25.69 1.78 5.36
N ALA A 107 26.48 2.01 4.30
CA ALA A 107 27.94 1.87 4.36
C ALA A 107 28.57 2.83 5.40
N ALA A 108 28.00 4.02 5.58
CA ALA A 108 28.41 5.00 6.59
C ALA A 108 27.85 4.72 8.00
N GLY A 109 27.15 3.61 8.23
CA GLY A 109 26.52 3.28 9.52
C GLY A 109 25.27 4.11 9.84
N GLN A 110 24.76 4.90 8.90
CA GLN A 110 23.62 5.80 9.06
C GLN A 110 22.29 5.06 8.82
N LEU A 111 22.04 4.00 9.58
CA LEU A 111 20.91 3.08 9.33
C LEU A 111 19.54 3.74 9.43
N SER A 112 19.35 4.66 10.38
CA SER A 112 18.09 5.41 10.50
C SER A 112 17.88 6.36 9.32
N THR A 113 18.95 6.97 8.81
CA THR A 113 18.87 7.82 7.61
C THR A 113 18.53 6.96 6.39
N ALA A 114 19.20 5.82 6.23
CA ALA A 114 18.91 4.86 5.17
C ALA A 114 17.46 4.37 5.19
N HIS A 115 16.91 4.10 6.36
CA HIS A 115 15.50 3.74 6.52
C HIS A 115 14.58 4.83 5.98
N ASN A 116 14.80 6.08 6.38
CA ASN A 116 13.99 7.22 5.91
C ASN A 116 14.15 7.46 4.41
N THR A 117 15.36 7.31 3.88
CA THR A 117 15.62 7.39 2.43
C THR A 117 14.83 6.32 1.68
N LEU A 118 14.82 5.09 2.18
CA LEU A 118 14.12 3.97 1.56
C LEU A 118 12.60 4.14 1.54
N GLU A 119 12.01 4.85 2.51
CA GLU A 119 10.56 5.11 2.48
C GLU A 119 10.13 5.78 1.17
N ARG A 120 10.98 6.60 0.55
CA ARG A 120 10.70 7.26 -0.73
C ARG A 120 10.45 6.28 -1.88
N VAL A 121 10.97 5.06 -1.80
CA VAL A 121 10.74 4.03 -2.83
C VAL A 121 9.26 3.68 -2.93
N ARG A 122 8.54 3.53 -1.80
CA ARG A 122 7.09 3.23 -1.85
C ARG A 122 6.30 4.37 -2.48
N ASP A 123 6.70 5.61 -2.20
CA ASP A 123 6.00 6.80 -2.69
C ASP A 123 6.13 6.91 -4.21
N VAL A 124 7.33 6.73 -4.75
CA VAL A 124 7.55 6.72 -6.20
C VAL A 124 6.80 5.57 -6.87
N MET A 125 6.85 4.36 -6.30
CA MET A 125 6.13 3.21 -6.86
C MET A 125 4.60 3.42 -6.84
N ALA A 126 4.05 3.99 -5.77
CA ALA A 126 2.62 4.26 -5.65
C ALA A 126 2.17 5.36 -6.62
N ASP A 127 2.96 6.43 -6.74
CA ASP A 127 2.71 7.52 -7.69
C ASP A 127 2.75 7.03 -9.15
N MET A 128 3.72 6.19 -9.51
CA MET A 128 3.75 5.50 -10.81
C MET A 128 2.47 4.73 -11.08
N ARG A 129 2.00 3.91 -10.13
CA ARG A 129 0.76 3.14 -10.28
C ARG A 129 -0.46 4.04 -10.41
N LEU A 130 -0.55 5.05 -9.56
CA LEU A 130 -1.66 6.01 -9.53
C LEU A 130 -1.84 6.73 -10.86
N ARG A 131 -0.76 7.28 -11.44
CA ARG A 131 -0.81 7.94 -12.76
C ARG A 131 -1.32 7.02 -13.87
N ASN A 132 -1.16 5.72 -13.70
CA ASN A 132 -1.51 4.69 -14.68
C ASN A 132 -2.79 3.92 -14.30
N ASN A 133 -3.57 4.42 -13.33
CA ASN A 133 -4.81 3.83 -12.84
C ASN A 133 -4.66 2.38 -12.36
N VAL A 134 -3.47 2.04 -11.87
CA VAL A 134 -3.20 0.76 -11.22
C VAL A 134 -3.33 0.96 -9.71
N VAL A 135 -4.04 0.04 -9.04
CA VAL A 135 -4.12 -0.02 -7.59
C VAL A 135 -3.83 -1.45 -7.17
N VAL A 136 -2.89 -1.63 -6.24
CA VAL A 136 -2.53 -2.93 -5.68
C VAL A 136 -2.63 -2.91 -4.16
N PHE A 137 -2.54 -4.10 -3.54
CA PHE A 137 -2.68 -4.21 -2.08
C PHE A 137 -1.71 -3.34 -1.28
N SER A 138 -0.46 -3.23 -1.72
CA SER A 138 0.54 -2.39 -1.05
C SER A 138 0.20 -0.89 -1.08
N ASP A 139 -0.63 -0.43 -2.03
CA ASP A 139 -1.10 0.97 -2.04
C ASP A 139 -2.07 1.23 -0.88
N HIS A 140 -2.94 0.27 -0.55
CA HIS A 140 -3.80 0.36 0.64
C HIS A 140 -3.00 0.31 1.94
N MET A 141 -1.95 -0.52 1.99
CA MET A 141 -1.01 -0.56 3.12
C MET A 141 -0.29 0.78 3.29
N ASN A 142 0.13 1.41 2.20
CA ASN A 142 0.76 2.73 2.22
C ASN A 142 -0.22 3.83 2.66
N ALA A 143 -1.45 3.82 2.15
CA ALA A 143 -2.48 4.79 2.54
C ALA A 143 -2.76 4.74 4.05
N TYR A 144 -2.90 3.52 4.61
CA TYR A 144 -3.02 3.34 6.05
C TYR A 144 -1.79 3.89 6.80
N HIS A 145 -0.58 3.55 6.34
CA HIS A 145 0.66 4.01 6.98
C HIS A 145 0.76 5.53 7.01
N SER A 146 0.50 6.20 5.89
CA SER A 146 0.58 7.66 5.80
C SER A 146 -0.39 8.33 6.77
N GLN A 147 -1.64 7.83 6.86
CA GLN A 147 -2.60 8.37 7.83
C GLN A 147 -2.21 8.05 9.29
N MET A 148 -1.65 6.86 9.54
CA MET A 148 -1.15 6.47 10.85
C MET A 148 -0.02 7.41 11.31
N GLU A 149 0.93 7.72 10.43
CA GLU A 149 2.03 8.65 10.75
C GLU A 149 1.52 10.07 11.04
N VAL A 150 0.49 10.55 10.33
CA VAL A 150 -0.16 11.83 10.68
C VAL A 150 -0.67 11.82 12.12
N VAL A 151 -1.36 10.75 12.53
CA VAL A 151 -1.89 10.62 13.90
C VAL A 151 -0.75 10.46 14.93
N LEU A 152 0.29 9.69 14.61
CA LEU A 152 1.45 9.48 15.50
C LEU A 152 2.27 10.74 15.72
N ILE A 153 2.59 11.47 14.65
CA ILE A 153 3.49 12.63 14.69
C ILE A 153 2.73 13.86 15.18
N HIS A 154 1.52 14.11 14.67
CA HIS A 154 0.78 15.33 14.93
C HIS A 154 -0.38 15.17 15.92
N GLY A 155 -0.62 13.97 16.44
CA GLY A 155 -1.75 13.70 17.33
C GLY A 155 -1.71 14.52 18.62
N ALA A 156 -0.55 14.65 19.25
CA ALA A 156 -0.37 15.46 20.46
C ALA A 156 -0.62 16.95 20.21
N ASP A 157 -0.10 17.50 19.12
CA ASP A 157 -0.31 18.89 18.73
C ASP A 157 -1.77 19.15 18.36
N THR A 158 -2.40 18.20 17.67
CA THR A 158 -3.83 18.27 17.33
C THR A 158 -4.68 18.26 18.58
N LEU A 159 -4.36 17.41 19.55
CA LEU A 159 -5.03 17.31 20.85
C LEU A 159 -5.00 18.63 21.63
N ALA A 160 -3.88 19.36 21.58
CA ALA A 160 -3.69 20.62 22.30
C ALA A 160 -4.47 21.81 21.69
N LYS A 161 -4.97 21.69 20.44
CA LYS A 161 -5.72 22.76 19.77
C LYS A 161 -7.14 22.88 20.32
N PRO A 162 -7.80 24.04 20.16
CA PRO A 162 -9.23 24.16 20.36
C PRO A 162 -9.98 23.10 19.54
N LYS A 163 -10.91 22.39 20.16
CA LYS A 163 -11.64 21.25 19.55
C LYS A 163 -10.72 20.10 19.11
N GLY A 164 -9.53 19.98 19.71
CA GLY A 164 -8.54 18.96 19.37
C GLY A 164 -9.08 17.53 19.40
N MET A 165 -9.97 17.22 20.36
CA MET A 165 -10.68 15.94 20.38
C MET A 165 -11.51 15.68 19.13
N LEU A 166 -12.30 16.65 18.68
CA LEU A 166 -13.14 16.49 17.50
C LEU A 166 -12.28 16.34 16.22
N LEU A 167 -11.20 17.12 16.12
CA LEU A 167 -10.28 17.05 14.98
C LEU A 167 -9.58 15.68 14.93
N LEU A 168 -9.13 15.18 16.07
CA LEU A 168 -8.47 13.90 16.16
C LEU A 168 -9.46 12.74 15.91
N THR A 169 -10.71 12.85 16.35
CA THR A 169 -11.79 11.90 15.97
C THR A 169 -11.97 11.81 14.45
N ALA A 170 -11.93 12.92 13.73
CA ALA A 170 -12.02 12.89 12.26
C ALA A 170 -10.81 12.17 11.62
N GLN A 171 -9.59 12.44 12.11
CA GLN A 171 -8.37 11.77 11.63
C GLN A 171 -8.36 10.27 11.94
N THR A 172 -8.81 9.88 13.14
CA THR A 172 -8.93 8.47 13.53
C THR A 172 -10.04 7.76 12.75
N GLY A 173 -11.14 8.45 12.42
CA GLY A 173 -12.17 7.90 11.54
C GLY A 173 -11.64 7.56 10.14
N ALA A 174 -10.79 8.43 9.56
CA ALA A 174 -10.10 8.12 8.31
C ALA A 174 -9.16 6.89 8.46
N LEU A 175 -8.42 6.82 9.57
CA LEU A 175 -7.54 5.69 9.87
C LEU A 175 -8.32 4.37 10.01
N SER A 176 -9.49 4.40 10.65
CA SER A 176 -10.39 3.26 10.84
C SER A 176 -10.97 2.76 9.52
N TYR A 177 -11.37 3.68 8.64
CA TYR A 177 -11.77 3.34 7.28
C TYR A 177 -10.64 2.63 6.51
N LEU A 178 -9.42 3.18 6.57
CA LEU A 178 -8.26 2.59 5.90
C LEU A 178 -7.87 1.24 6.50
N ALA A 179 -8.00 1.05 7.82
CA ALA A 179 -7.78 -0.24 8.47
C ALA A 179 -8.70 -1.32 7.90
N LYS A 180 -10.00 -1.00 7.74
CA LYS A 180 -10.98 -1.89 7.11
C LYS A 180 -10.66 -2.17 5.66
N GLN A 181 -10.12 -1.19 4.92
CA GLN A 181 -9.68 -1.41 3.55
C GLN A 181 -8.57 -2.45 3.43
N LEU A 182 -7.68 -2.59 4.44
CA LEU A 182 -6.66 -3.64 4.42
C LEU A 182 -7.30 -5.04 4.39
N GLY A 183 -8.47 -5.24 5.00
CA GLY A 183 -9.22 -6.48 4.90
C GLY A 183 -9.97 -6.64 3.58
N THR A 184 -10.71 -5.60 3.16
CA THR A 184 -11.57 -5.71 1.97
C THR A 184 -10.79 -5.75 0.66
N GLN A 185 -9.62 -5.11 0.60
CA GLN A 185 -8.77 -5.01 -0.59
C GLN A 185 -7.63 -6.04 -0.61
N ALA A 186 -7.49 -6.86 0.43
CA ALA A 186 -6.53 -7.96 0.42
C ALA A 186 -6.82 -8.96 -0.73
N PRO A 187 -5.77 -9.48 -1.40
CA PRO A 187 -5.89 -10.57 -2.34
C PRO A 187 -6.54 -11.81 -1.69
N ALA A 188 -7.21 -12.63 -2.49
CA ALA A 188 -7.90 -13.82 -2.01
C ALA A 188 -6.98 -14.78 -1.23
N SER A 189 -5.71 -14.91 -1.68
CA SER A 189 -4.69 -15.72 -1.01
C SER A 189 -4.36 -15.22 0.40
N LEU A 190 -4.33 -13.90 0.63
CA LEU A 190 -4.09 -13.33 1.95
C LEU A 190 -5.33 -13.47 2.85
N LYS A 191 -6.53 -13.28 2.29
CA LYS A 191 -7.79 -13.44 3.05
C LYS A 191 -7.97 -14.85 3.62
N GLN A 192 -7.41 -15.87 2.96
CA GLN A 192 -7.43 -17.27 3.42
C GLN A 192 -6.29 -17.60 4.41
N ASN A 193 -5.32 -16.70 4.58
CA ASN A 193 -4.18 -16.91 5.46
C ASN A 193 -4.54 -16.53 6.91
N ALA A 194 -4.52 -17.51 7.81
CA ALA A 194 -4.88 -17.30 9.22
C ALA A 194 -3.94 -16.33 9.96
N GLU A 195 -2.65 -16.33 9.64
CA GLU A 195 -1.68 -15.39 10.22
C GLU A 195 -1.97 -13.95 9.78
N PHE A 196 -2.27 -13.75 8.48
CA PHE A 196 -2.69 -12.45 7.97
C PHE A 196 -3.95 -11.95 8.70
N GLY A 197 -4.98 -12.79 8.82
CA GLY A 197 -6.21 -12.44 9.53
C GLY A 197 -5.98 -12.04 11.00
N GLY A 198 -5.10 -12.75 11.69
CA GLY A 198 -4.71 -12.42 13.08
C GLY A 198 -4.00 -11.07 13.19
N LEU A 199 -3.05 -10.78 12.29
CA LEU A 199 -2.31 -9.51 12.27
C LEU A 199 -3.21 -8.33 11.86
N LEU A 200 -4.11 -8.52 10.88
CA LEU A 200 -5.07 -7.51 10.48
C LEU A 200 -6.01 -7.15 11.64
N LYS A 201 -6.54 -8.15 12.35
CA LYS A 201 -7.37 -7.92 13.54
C LYS A 201 -6.64 -7.11 14.62
N ALA A 202 -5.34 -7.33 14.81
CA ALA A 202 -4.53 -6.56 15.74
C ALA A 202 -4.39 -5.08 15.31
N VAL A 203 -4.28 -4.82 13.99
CA VAL A 203 -4.30 -3.45 13.44
C VAL A 203 -5.64 -2.79 13.70
N GLU A 204 -6.75 -3.44 13.33
CA GLU A 204 -8.10 -2.91 13.55
C GLU A 204 -8.38 -2.62 15.03
N GLN A 205 -7.99 -3.54 15.92
CA GLN A 205 -8.14 -3.34 17.36
C GLN A 205 -7.34 -2.13 17.87
N SER A 206 -6.12 -1.92 17.36
CA SER A 206 -5.31 -0.78 17.78
C SER A 206 -5.94 0.56 17.44
N VAL A 207 -6.60 0.66 16.26
CA VAL A 207 -7.35 1.86 15.86
C VAL A 207 -8.62 1.99 16.69
N GLY A 208 -9.35 0.90 16.92
CA GLY A 208 -10.56 0.88 17.75
C GLY A 208 -10.28 1.33 19.20
N ASN A 209 -9.09 1.07 19.74
CA ASN A 209 -8.69 1.58 21.05
C ASN A 209 -8.53 3.11 21.06
N VAL A 210 -8.00 3.69 19.98
CA VAL A 210 -7.91 5.15 19.84
C VAL A 210 -9.31 5.75 19.71
N GLU A 211 -10.18 5.16 18.87
CA GLU A 211 -11.57 5.59 18.73
C GLU A 211 -12.32 5.57 20.06
N ALA A 212 -12.21 4.48 20.82
CA ALA A 212 -12.85 4.35 22.13
C ALA A 212 -12.36 5.42 23.11
N ALA A 213 -11.05 5.67 23.18
CA ALA A 213 -10.49 6.70 24.05
C ALA A 213 -10.97 8.11 23.66
N LEU A 214 -11.08 8.39 22.35
CA LEU A 214 -11.59 9.67 21.82
C LEU A 214 -13.07 9.88 22.16
N LEU A 215 -13.90 8.85 21.98
CA LEU A 215 -15.34 8.91 22.29
C LEU A 215 -15.59 9.07 23.80
N ASN A 216 -14.72 8.49 24.63
CA ASN A 216 -14.75 8.66 26.08
C ASN A 216 -14.16 10.00 26.55
N GLN A 217 -13.61 10.81 25.64
CA GLN A 217 -12.95 12.09 25.92
C GLN A 217 -11.79 11.97 26.93
N ASP A 218 -11.12 10.82 26.98
CA ASP A 218 -9.99 10.57 27.88
C ASP A 218 -8.67 10.91 27.17
N ALA A 219 -8.19 12.13 27.37
CA ALA A 219 -6.97 12.61 26.74
C ALA A 219 -5.71 11.81 27.11
N ALA A 220 -5.66 11.20 28.30
CA ALA A 220 -4.53 10.37 28.70
C ALA A 220 -4.56 9.02 27.96
N ALA A 221 -5.73 8.37 27.95
CA ALA A 221 -5.93 7.14 27.20
C ALA A 221 -5.73 7.33 25.69
N VAL A 222 -6.11 8.50 25.14
CA VAL A 222 -5.85 8.84 23.72
C VAL A 222 -4.36 8.85 23.44
N LYS A 223 -3.56 9.54 24.25
CA LYS A 223 -2.10 9.59 24.07
C LYS A 223 -1.47 8.21 24.17
N GLU A 224 -1.89 7.41 25.15
CA GLU A 224 -1.43 6.03 25.32
C GLU A 224 -1.79 5.15 24.11
N ALA A 225 -3.03 5.24 23.63
CA ALA A 225 -3.51 4.44 22.50
C ALA A 225 -2.80 4.82 21.19
N ILE A 226 -2.57 6.11 20.93
CA ILE A 226 -1.80 6.57 19.76
C ILE A 226 -0.40 5.97 19.77
N GLY A 227 0.30 6.01 20.92
CA GLY A 227 1.64 5.43 21.07
C GLY A 227 1.71 3.93 20.75
N LYS A 228 0.57 3.23 20.73
CA LYS A 228 0.47 1.79 20.44
C LYS A 228 0.04 1.46 19.01
N LEU A 229 -0.26 2.45 18.15
CA LEU A 229 -0.69 2.23 16.76
C LEU A 229 0.37 1.54 15.89
N LYS A 230 1.63 1.97 15.99
CA LYS A 230 2.71 1.54 15.07
C LYS A 230 3.04 0.05 15.15
N GLY A 231 2.95 -0.54 16.34
CA GLY A 231 3.41 -1.90 16.62
C GLY A 231 2.68 -2.96 15.78
N PRO A 232 1.34 -3.06 15.85
CA PRO A 232 0.55 -3.99 15.05
C PRO A 232 0.77 -3.84 13.55
N TYR A 233 0.77 -2.60 13.03
CA TYR A 233 0.97 -2.36 11.60
C TYR A 233 2.36 -2.82 11.13
N SER A 234 3.42 -2.52 11.90
CA SER A 234 4.79 -2.92 11.55
C SER A 234 4.92 -4.44 11.39
N LYS A 235 4.22 -5.23 12.22
CA LYS A 235 4.19 -6.70 12.12
C LYS A 235 3.44 -7.18 10.88
N LEU A 236 2.29 -6.58 10.58
CA LEU A 236 1.52 -6.90 9.37
C LEU A 236 2.34 -6.57 8.11
N PHE A 237 2.91 -5.37 8.04
CA PHE A 237 3.70 -4.89 6.91
C PHE A 237 4.92 -5.76 6.63
N ALA A 238 5.69 -6.12 7.67
CA ALA A 238 6.89 -6.93 7.51
C ALA A 238 6.61 -8.29 6.85
N LYS A 239 5.42 -8.87 7.07
CA LYS A 239 5.04 -10.18 6.51
C LYS A 239 4.25 -10.05 5.20
N PHE A 240 3.35 -9.08 5.11
CA PHE A 240 2.27 -9.07 4.10
C PHE A 240 2.08 -7.75 3.35
N GLY A 241 2.85 -6.69 3.65
CA GLY A 241 2.73 -5.37 2.99
C GLY A 241 3.20 -5.24 1.54
#